data_AF-A0A176S402-F1
#
_entry.id   AF-A0A176S402-F1
#
_cell.length_a   1.000
_cell.length_b   1.000
_cell.length_c   1.000
_cell.angle_alpha   90.00
_cell.angle_beta   90.00
_cell.angle_gamma   90.00
#
_symmetry.space_group_name_H-M   'P 1'
#
loop_
_entity.id
_entity.type
_entity.pdbx_description
1 polymer ?
#
loop_
_entity_poly.entity_id
_entity_poly.type
_entity_poly.pdbx_seq_one_letter_code
_entity_poly.pdbx_strand_id
1 'polypeptide(L)' 'MPYHPRRIPYPLAYTAAFLMEIWAHHREPTLTRYSVGVLGKSQTLDISAAQRELGYQPRVSILEGIKRYAQWYKQSSQQ' A
#
# COMPACT_ATOMS: atom_id res chain seq x y z
N MET A 1 7.78 15.60 8.44
CA MET A 1 7.23 15.06 9.70
C MET A 1 7.91 13.73 9.96
N PRO A 2 8.52 13.49 11.14
CA PRO A 2 9.12 12.19 11.45
C PRO A 2 8.00 11.14 11.62
N TYR A 3 7.98 10.14 10.75
CA TYR A 3 7.04 9.03 10.78
C TYR A 3 7.46 8.03 11.86
N HIS A 4 6.58 7.78 12.84
CA HIS A 4 6.82 6.84 13.94
C HIS A 4 5.93 5.61 13.74
N PRO A 5 6.42 4.52 13.13
CA PRO A 5 5.61 3.35 12.87
C PRO A 5 5.23 2.65 14.18
N ARG A 6 3.93 2.46 14.41
CA ARG A 6 3.41 1.58 15.46
C ARG A 6 3.21 0.18 14.90
N ARG A 7 3.75 -0.83 15.59
CA ARG A 7 3.54 -2.24 15.23
C ARG A 7 2.22 -2.72 15.83
N ILE A 8 1.30 -3.14 14.98
CA ILE A 8 0.01 -3.73 15.38
C ILE A 8 0.01 -5.19 14.92
N PRO A 9 -0.28 -6.17 15.80
CA PRO A 9 -0.39 -7.56 15.39
C PRO A 9 -1.49 -7.79 14.34
N TYR A 10 -1.20 -8.59 13.32
CA TYR A 10 -2.15 -8.86 12.23
C TYR A 10 -3.52 -9.38 12.72
N PRO A 11 -3.61 -10.34 13.66
CA PRO A 11 -4.91 -10.83 14.14
C PRO A 11 -5.75 -9.72 14.81
N LEU A 12 -5.10 -8.79 15.52
CA LEU A 12 -5.77 -7.67 16.16
C LEU A 12 -6.33 -6.70 15.12
N ALA A 13 -5.53 -6.35 14.10
CA ALA A 13 -6.01 -5.50 13.01
C ALA A 13 -7.15 -6.16 12.22
N TYR A 14 -7.06 -7.47 11.98
CA TYR A 14 -8.05 -8.23 11.22
C TYR A 14 -9.39 -8.34 11.96
N THR A 15 -9.36 -8.58 13.27
CA THR A 15 -10.58 -8.62 14.12
C THR A 15 -11.23 -7.24 14.25
N ALA A 16 -10.43 -6.18 14.41
CA ALA A 16 -10.96 -4.82 14.41
C ALA A 16 -11.65 -4.46 13.09
N ALA A 17 -11.05 -4.80 11.95
CA ALA A 17 -11.63 -4.58 10.64
C ALA A 17 -12.94 -5.37 10.44
N PHE A 18 -13.01 -6.61 10.94
CA PHE A 18 -14.23 -7.42 10.90
C PHE A 18 -15.40 -6.75 11.65
N LEU A 19 -15.14 -6.21 12.86
CA LEU A 19 -16.16 -5.49 13.63
C LEU A 19 -16.61 -4.21 12.93
N MET A 20 -15.67 -3.47 12.33
CA MET A 20 -15.99 -2.26 11.56
C MET A 20 -16.85 -2.56 10.34
N GLU A 21 -16.56 -3.64 9.61
CA GLU A 21 -17.35 -4.09 8.47
C GLU A 21 -18.77 -4.51 8.86
N ILE A 22 -18.95 -5.20 10.00
CA ILE A 22 -20.29 -5.57 10.50
C ILE A 22 -21.11 -4.34 10.87
N TRP A 23 -20.47 -3.34 11.50
CA TRP A 23 -21.17 -2.13 11.95
C TRP A 23 -21.43 -1.13 10.80
N ALA A 24 -20.70 -1.27 9.71
CA ALA A 24 -20.85 -0.50 8.50
C ALA A 24 -22.05 -0.99 7.66
N HIS A 25 -23.27 -0.65 8.09
CA HIS A 25 -24.49 -0.96 7.33
C HIS A 25 -24.50 -0.32 5.92
N HIS A 26 -24.48 1.02 5.86
CA HIS A 26 -24.60 1.81 4.62
C HIS A 26 -23.49 2.87 4.48
N ARG A 27 -22.46 2.82 5.34
CA ARG A 27 -21.32 3.73 5.31
C ARG A 27 -20.07 2.92 5.03
N GLU A 28 -19.13 3.47 4.28
CA GLU A 28 -17.85 2.79 4.07
C GLU A 28 -17.08 2.68 5.39
N PRO A 29 -16.67 1.47 5.80
CA PRO A 29 -15.86 1.28 7.01
C PRO A 29 -14.48 1.89 6.80
N THR A 30 -13.94 2.53 7.84
CA THR A 30 -12.60 3.14 7.80
C THR A 30 -11.49 2.11 7.56
N LEU A 31 -11.70 0.86 7.98
CA LEU A 31 -10.76 -0.24 7.77
C LEU A 31 -11.53 -1.50 7.40
N THR A 32 -11.10 -2.15 6.31
CA THR A 32 -11.63 -3.43 5.84
C THR A 32 -10.60 -4.54 6.04
N ARG A 33 -11.06 -5.78 6.12
CA ARG A 33 -10.18 -6.96 6.14
C ARG A 33 -9.34 -7.03 4.86
N TYR A 34 -9.87 -6.53 3.74
CA TYR A 34 -9.13 -6.35 2.49
C TYR A 34 -7.95 -5.38 2.70
N SER A 35 -8.19 -4.18 3.23
CA SER A 35 -7.13 -3.21 3.51
C SER A 35 -6.09 -3.74 4.49
N VAL A 36 -6.50 -4.49 5.52
CA VAL A 36 -5.56 -5.17 6.44
C VAL A 36 -4.71 -6.21 5.70
N GLY A 37 -5.31 -6.98 4.79
CA GLY A 37 -4.57 -7.95 3.96
C GLY A 37 -3.56 -7.28 3.03
N VAL A 38 -3.96 -6.19 2.38
CA VAL A 38 -3.14 -5.36 1.49
C VAL A 38 -1.96 -4.73 2.24
N LEU A 39 -2.19 -4.19 3.43
CA LEU A 39 -1.13 -3.51 4.22
C LEU A 39 -0.25 -4.49 5.00
N GLY A 40 -0.80 -5.62 5.43
CA GLY A 40 -0.11 -6.59 6.28
C GLY A 40 0.77 -7.58 5.53
N LYS A 41 0.69 -7.63 4.20
CA LYS A 41 1.43 -8.58 3.36
C LYS A 41 2.29 -7.85 2.33
N SER A 42 3.42 -8.46 1.96
CA SER A 42 4.23 -7.97 0.84
C SER A 42 3.43 -8.13 -0.46
N GLN A 43 3.25 -7.04 -1.19
CA GLN A 43 2.67 -7.04 -2.53
C GLN A 43 3.74 -6.88 -3.62
N THR A 44 5.01 -7.01 -3.27
CA THR A 44 6.09 -6.94 -4.25
C THR A 44 6.14 -8.23 -5.04
N LEU A 45 5.91 -8.13 -6.35
CA LEU A 45 6.06 -9.23 -7.29
C LEU A 45 7.47 -9.24 -7.87
N ASP A 46 8.03 -10.44 -8.04
CA ASP A 46 9.30 -10.62 -8.72
C ASP A 46 9.10 -10.46 -10.24
N ILE A 47 9.86 -9.56 -10.83
CA ILE A 47 9.81 -9.24 -12.27
C ILE A 47 10.81 -10.05 -13.10
N SER A 48 11.56 -10.97 -12.50
CA SER A 48 12.63 -11.72 -13.18
C SER A 48 12.14 -12.49 -14.40
N ALA A 49 10.92 -13.03 -14.37
CA ALA A 49 10.32 -13.72 -15.52
C ALA A 49 10.10 -12.75 -16.70
N ALA A 50 9.54 -11.56 -16.44
CA ALA A 50 9.34 -10.55 -17.47
C ALA A 50 10.67 -10.08 -18.08
N GLN A 51 11.73 -9.98 -17.28
CA GLN A 51 13.06 -9.61 -17.78
C GLN A 51 13.64 -10.67 -18.72
N ARG A 52 13.54 -11.96 -18.35
CA ARG A 52 14.10 -13.07 -19.13
C ARG A 52 13.29 -13.38 -20.38
N GLU A 53 11.97 -13.43 -20.26
CA GLU A 53 11.09 -13.94 -21.32
C GLU A 53 10.62 -12.86 -22.28
N LEU A 54 10.42 -11.63 -21.76
CA LEU A 54 9.91 -10.51 -22.55
C LEU A 54 10.98 -9.46 -22.87
N GLY A 55 12.23 -9.67 -22.40
CA GLY A 55 13.29 -8.68 -22.52
C GLY A 55 12.98 -7.37 -21.76
N TYR A 56 12.10 -7.42 -20.75
CA TYR A 56 11.69 -6.23 -20.03
C TYR A 56 12.86 -5.59 -19.28
N GLN A 57 13.07 -4.29 -19.48
CA GLN A 57 14.09 -3.51 -18.77
C GLN A 57 13.41 -2.33 -18.04
N PRO A 58 13.40 -2.32 -16.70
CA PRO A 58 12.86 -1.19 -15.94
C PRO A 58 13.60 0.10 -16.28
N ARG A 59 12.87 1.09 -16.82
CA ARG A 59 13.45 2.41 -17.15
C ARG A 59 13.74 3.26 -15.92
N VAL A 60 13.05 2.98 -14.82
CA VAL A 60 13.20 3.66 -13.53
C VAL A 60 13.24 2.62 -12.43
N SER A 61 14.11 2.82 -11.44
CA SER A 61 14.11 2.00 -10.23
C SER A 61 12.90 2.33 -9.36
N ILE A 62 12.51 1.41 -8.48
CA ILE A 62 11.42 1.63 -7.52
C ILE A 62 11.68 2.88 -6.66
N LEU A 63 12.91 3.03 -6.16
CA LEU A 63 13.28 4.17 -5.32
C LEU A 63 13.17 5.51 -6.07
N GLU A 64 13.64 5.54 -7.32
CA GLU A 64 13.56 6.74 -8.16
C GLU A 64 12.09 7.06 -8.50
N GLY A 65 11.28 6.05 -8.81
CA GLY A 65 9.84 6.20 -9.04
C GLY A 65 9.13 6.83 -7.83
N ILE A 66 9.40 6.31 -6.62
CA ILE A 66 8.85 6.86 -5.37
C ILE A 66 9.26 8.32 -5.18
N LYS A 67 10.54 8.64 -5.42
CA LYS A 67 11.05 10.01 -5.27
C LYS A 67 10.37 10.98 -6.25
N ARG A 68 10.25 10.60 -7.53
CA ARG A 68 9.59 11.41 -8.56
C ARG A 68 8.12 11.66 -8.21
N TYR A 69 7.41 10.62 -7.78
CA TYR A 69 6.01 10.76 -7.37
C TYR A 69 5.86 11.71 -6.18
N ALA A 70 6.69 11.56 -5.14
CA ALA A 70 6.64 12.42 -3.97
C ALA A 70 6.92 13.90 -4.29
N GLN A 71 7.82 14.16 -5.26
CA GLN A 71 8.10 15.51 -5.74
C GLN A 71 6.90 16.11 -6.48
N TRP A 72 6.33 15.35 -7.42
CA TRP A 72 5.14 15.76 -8.17
C TRP A 72 3.96 16.05 -7.23
N TYR A 73 3.67 15.14 -6.29
CA TYR A 73 2.55 15.29 -5.35
C TYR A 73 2.64 16.58 -4.53
N LYS A 74 3.84 16.92 -4.03
CA LYS A 74 4.06 18.18 -3.28
C LYS A 74 3.77 19.41 -4.12
N GLN A 75 4.16 19.41 -5.39
CA GLN A 75 3.93 20.53 -6.31
C GLN A 75 2.45 20.68 -6.65
N SER A 76 1.75 19.57 -6.89
CA SER A 76 0.31 19.58 -7.21
C SER A 76 -0.58 19.89 -6.00
N SER A 77 -0.15 19.60 -4.77
CA SER A 77 -0.90 19.91 -3.55
C SER A 77 -0.83 21.38 -3.12
N GLN A 78 -0.04 22.22 -3.81
CA GLN A 78 0.12 23.65 -3.53
C GLN A 78 -0.68 24.55 -4.50
N GLN A 79 -1.57 23.98 -5.32
CA GLN A 79 -2.48 24.70 -6.22
C GLN A 79 -3.93 24.53 -5.78
#